data_AF-A0AAV2BT91-F1
#
_entry.id   AF-A0AAV2BT91-F1
#
_cell.length_a   1.000
_cell.length_b   1.000
_cell.length_c   1.000
_cell.angle_alpha   90.00
_cell.angle_beta   90.00
_cell.angle_gamma   90.00
#
_symmetry.space_group_name_H-M   'P 1'
#
loop_
_entity.id
_entity.type
_entity.pdbx_description
1 polymer ?
#
loop_
_entity_poly.entity_id
_entity_poly.type
_entity_poly.pdbx_seq_one_letter_code
_entity_poly.pdbx_strand_id
1 'polypeptide(L)'
;MYPSVEAVQDIAHMLTSPGLAWQATLKVTNVKLDLFTDINMHFFNDEGIRVGVSMISHWRNEANLPQCSNYDPTGNHKFITYLDVNNFYVDGPCLNCCL
;
A
#
# COMPACT_ATOMS: atom_id res chain seq x y z
N MET A 1 18.09 -22.03 17.62
CA MET A 1 18.27 -20.57 17.50
C MET A 1 18.74 -20.31 16.07
N TYR A 2 17.85 -19.92 15.16
CA TYR A 2 18.18 -19.71 13.75
C TYR A 2 19.03 -18.43 13.61
N PRO A 3 20.09 -18.43 12.78
CA PRO A 3 20.98 -17.28 12.60
C PRO A 3 20.37 -16.18 11.71
N SER A 4 19.05 -16.19 11.48
CA SER A 4 18.38 -15.42 10.42
C SER A 4 18.37 -13.91 10.62
N VAL A 5 18.81 -13.39 11.76
CA VAL A 5 18.79 -11.94 12.06
C VAL A 5 20.11 -11.25 11.71
N GLU A 6 21.21 -11.99 11.51
CA GLU A 6 22.54 -11.38 11.34
C GLU A 6 22.92 -11.09 9.87
N ALA A 7 22.35 -11.82 8.91
CA ALA A 7 22.70 -11.69 7.49
C ALA A 7 21.46 -11.46 6.61
N VAL A 8 21.37 -10.29 5.96
CA VAL A 8 20.56 -10.15 4.74
C VAL A 8 21.38 -10.80 3.63
N GLN A 9 20.84 -11.82 3.00
CA GLN A 9 21.53 -12.52 1.92
C GLN A 9 21.53 -11.67 0.65
N ASP A 10 22.61 -11.77 -0.15
CA ASP A 10 22.70 -11.06 -1.44
C ASP A 10 21.53 -11.47 -2.36
N ILE A 11 21.16 -10.58 -3.28
CA ILE A 11 20.01 -10.73 -4.20
C ILE A 11 20.08 -12.07 -4.94
N ALA A 12 21.29 -12.53 -5.30
CA ALA A 12 21.52 -13.80 -5.97
C ALA A 12 21.10 -15.04 -5.14
N HIS A 13 20.91 -14.89 -3.83
CA HIS A 13 20.48 -15.96 -2.93
C HIS A 13 18.99 -15.91 -2.57
N MET A 14 18.27 -14.86 -2.99
CA MET A 14 16.83 -14.72 -2.74
C MET A 14 16.03 -15.03 -4.01
N LEU A 15 15.04 -15.91 -3.88
CA LEU A 15 14.19 -16.32 -5.00
C LEU A 15 13.18 -15.24 -5.41
N THR A 16 12.77 -14.38 -4.48
CA THR A 16 11.71 -13.39 -4.71
C THR A 16 12.01 -12.05 -4.02
N SER A 17 11.56 -10.96 -4.64
CA SER A 17 11.69 -9.60 -4.11
C SER A 17 11.02 -9.41 -2.73
N PRO A 18 9.80 -9.94 -2.47
CA PRO A 18 9.20 -9.85 -1.14
C PRO A 18 10.00 -10.56 -0.05
N GLY A 19 10.64 -11.69 -0.36
CA GLY A 19 11.51 -12.40 0.59
C GLY A 19 12.72 -11.58 1.00
N LEU A 20 13.34 -10.89 0.03
CA LEU A 20 14.44 -9.96 0.29
C LEU A 20 13.99 -8.77 1.14
N ALA A 21 12.88 -8.12 0.77
CA ALA A 21 12.34 -6.98 1.51
C ALA A 21 11.99 -7.34 2.96
N TRP A 22 11.41 -8.53 3.17
CA TRP A 22 11.10 -9.04 4.51
C TRP A 22 12.34 -9.25 5.37
N GLN A 23 13.36 -9.93 4.85
CA GLN A 23 14.62 -10.14 5.57
C GLN A 23 15.33 -8.81 5.90
N ALA A 24 15.36 -7.88 4.95
CA ALA A 24 15.93 -6.54 5.18
C ALA A 24 15.18 -5.80 6.30
N THR A 25 13.85 -5.88 6.31
CA THR A 25 13.01 -5.24 7.32
C THR A 25 13.26 -5.81 8.73
N LEU A 26 13.35 -7.13 8.86
CA LEU A 26 13.66 -7.78 10.14
C LEU A 26 15.06 -7.41 10.66
N LYS A 27 16.05 -7.29 9.77
CA LYS A 27 17.41 -6.86 10.16
C LYS A 27 17.46 -5.39 10.60
N VAL A 28 16.75 -4.49 9.91
CA VAL A 28 16.72 -3.06 10.28
C VAL A 28 15.98 -2.85 11.61
N THR A 29 14.88 -3.57 11.82
CA THR A 29 14.04 -3.41 13.01
C THR A 29 14.54 -4.22 14.21
N ASN A 30 15.43 -5.20 14.01
CA ASN A 30 15.90 -6.15 15.02
C ASN A 30 14.77 -6.91 15.76
N VAL A 31 13.59 -6.99 15.16
CA VAL A 31 12.44 -7.71 15.72
C VAL A 31 12.70 -9.21 15.61
N LYS A 32 12.46 -9.93 16.70
CA LYS A 32 12.44 -11.40 16.73
C LYS A 32 11.00 -11.86 16.69
N LEU A 33 10.65 -12.66 15.68
CA LEU A 33 9.32 -13.24 15.54
C LEU A 33 9.25 -14.54 16.31
N ASP A 34 8.18 -14.70 17.09
CA ASP A 34 7.83 -15.98 17.70
C ASP A 34 7.10 -16.86 16.68
N LEU A 35 7.30 -18.17 16.80
CA LEU A 35 6.62 -19.14 15.96
C LEU A 35 5.17 -19.29 16.40
N PHE A 36 4.22 -19.19 15.48
CA PHE A 36 2.82 -19.48 15.76
C PHE A 36 2.63 -20.97 16.10
N THR A 37 2.07 -21.24 17.27
CA THR A 37 1.82 -22.59 17.80
C THR A 37 0.34 -22.98 17.81
N ASP A 38 -0.57 -22.01 17.71
CA ASP A 38 -2.02 -22.20 17.67
C ASP A 38 -2.56 -21.71 16.31
N ILE A 39 -3.47 -22.50 15.74
CA ILE A 39 -4.18 -22.17 14.51
C ILE A 39 -5.06 -20.93 14.64
N ASN A 40 -5.58 -20.66 15.84
CA ASN A 40 -6.41 -19.46 16.07
C ASN A 40 -5.61 -18.16 15.89
N MET A 41 -4.30 -18.18 16.20
CA MET A 41 -3.43 -17.02 15.96
C MET A 41 -3.25 -16.74 14.46
N HIS A 42 -3.22 -17.78 13.64
CA HIS A 42 -3.18 -17.65 12.18
C HIS A 42 -4.47 -17.02 11.64
N PHE A 43 -5.63 -17.56 12.04
CA PHE A 43 -6.93 -17.03 11.59
C PHE A 43 -7.13 -15.57 12.02
N PHE A 44 -6.73 -15.21 13.24
CA PHE A 44 -6.80 -13.82 13.69
C PHE A 44 -6.05 -12.86 12.76
N ASN A 45 -4.87 -13.28 12.28
CA ASN A 45 -4.07 -12.45 11.40
C ASN A 45 -4.66 -12.40 9.99
N ASP A 46 -5.12 -13.53 9.46
CA ASP A 46 -5.71 -13.62 8.13
C ASP A 46 -7.03 -12.83 8.01
N GLU A 47 -7.88 -12.87 9.05
CA GLU A 47 -9.12 -12.09 9.11
C GLU A 47 -8.87 -10.57 9.22
N GLY A 48 -7.72 -10.17 9.75
CA GLY A 48 -7.32 -8.77 9.89
C GLY A 48 -6.79 -8.13 8.59
N ILE A 49 -6.37 -8.93 7.62
CA ILE A 49 -5.75 -8.42 6.38
C ILE A 49 -6.81 -7.83 5.45
N ARG A 50 -6.68 -6.53 5.18
CA ARG A 50 -7.43 -5.82 4.14
C ARG A 50 -6.46 -5.27 3.11
N VAL A 51 -6.83 -5.37 1.84
CA VAL A 51 -6.05 -4.83 0.72
C VAL A 51 -6.57 -3.43 0.37
N GLY A 52 -5.93 -2.75 -0.57
CA GLY A 52 -6.31 -1.41 -1.02
C GLY A 52 -7.80 -1.26 -1.35
N VAL A 53 -8.31 -0.05 -1.10
CA VAL A 53 -9.71 0.29 -1.34
C VAL A 53 -9.88 0.71 -2.80
N SER A 54 -10.89 0.15 -3.47
CA SER A 54 -11.32 0.58 -4.81
C SER A 54 -12.79 0.97 -4.75
N MET A 55 -13.10 2.22 -5.10
CA MET A 55 -14.44 2.79 -5.01
C MET A 55 -14.76 3.63 -6.25
N ILE A 56 -15.96 3.45 -6.80
CA ILE A 56 -16.54 4.31 -7.81
C ILE A 56 -17.66 5.12 -7.15
N SER A 57 -17.44 6.43 -6.96
CA SER A 57 -18.46 7.32 -6.39
C SER A 57 -19.50 7.74 -7.42
N HIS A 58 -19.08 7.94 -8.67
CA HIS A 58 -19.95 8.33 -9.78
C HIS A 58 -19.50 7.58 -11.04
N TRP A 59 -20.46 7.02 -11.79
CA TRP A 59 -20.18 6.21 -12.98
C TRP A 59 -19.64 7.03 -14.16
N ARG A 60 -20.06 8.29 -14.28
CA ARG A 60 -19.64 9.22 -15.34
C ARG A 60 -19.50 10.62 -14.78
N ASN A 61 -18.40 11.27 -15.15
CA ASN A 61 -18.13 12.65 -14.80
C ASN A 61 -17.45 13.34 -15.99
N GLU A 62 -17.91 14.54 -16.35
CA GLU A 62 -17.36 15.31 -17.46
C GLU A 62 -16.90 16.68 -16.98
N ALA A 63 -15.75 17.13 -17.48
CA ALA A 63 -15.24 18.46 -17.23
C ALA A 63 -15.99 19.48 -18.09
N ASN A 64 -16.25 20.66 -17.54
CA ASN A 64 -16.87 21.78 -18.27
C ASN A 64 -15.92 22.97 -18.23
N LEU A 65 -15.04 23.05 -19.22
CA LEU A 65 -14.07 24.13 -19.37
C LEU A 65 -14.06 24.63 -20.82
N PRO A 66 -13.76 25.92 -21.08
CA PRO A 66 -13.78 26.48 -22.43
C PRO A 66 -12.86 25.76 -23.44
N GLN A 67 -11.86 25.03 -22.95
CA GLN A 67 -10.92 24.23 -23.74
C GLN A 67 -11.51 22.88 -24.16
N CYS A 68 -12.62 22.44 -23.58
CA CYS A 68 -13.26 21.16 -23.89
C CYS A 68 -14.18 21.30 -25.11
N SER A 69 -14.22 20.27 -25.97
CA SER A 69 -15.04 20.29 -27.20
C SER A 69 -16.54 20.43 -26.95
N ASN A 70 -17.03 19.96 -25.80
CA ASN A 70 -18.44 19.98 -25.41
C ASN A 70 -18.73 21.05 -24.35
N TYR A 71 -18.01 22.17 -24.40
CA TYR A 71 -18.18 23.25 -23.43
C TYR A 71 -19.59 23.86 -23.49
N ASP A 72 -20.24 23.94 -22.34
CA ASP A 72 -21.51 24.64 -22.17
C ASP A 72 -21.27 25.97 -21.43
N PRO A 73 -21.42 27.13 -22.11
CA PRO A 73 -21.25 28.44 -21.50
C PRO A 73 -22.34 28.82 -20.50
N THR A 74 -23.46 28.08 -20.47
CA THR A 74 -24.56 28.30 -19.52
C THR A 74 -24.36 27.53 -18.20
N GLY A 75 -23.53 26.48 -18.23
CA GLY A 75 -23.21 25.65 -17.08
C GLY A 75 -22.05 26.17 -16.24
N ASN A 76 -21.93 25.68 -15.00
CA ASN A 76 -20.80 25.99 -14.13
C ASN A 76 -19.51 25.33 -14.64
N HIS A 77 -18.38 26.00 -14.43
CA HIS A 77 -17.06 25.41 -14.68
C HIS A 77 -16.82 24.20 -13.79
N LYS A 78 -16.30 23.13 -14.38
CA LYS A 78 -16.08 21.86 -13.69
C LYS A 78 -14.73 21.26 -14.03
N PHE A 79 -13.93 21.05 -12.99
CA PHE A 79 -12.60 20.46 -13.06
C PHE A 79 -12.65 19.00 -12.62
N ILE A 80 -11.87 18.15 -13.29
CA ILE A 80 -11.63 16.78 -12.89
C ILE A 80 -10.16 16.67 -12.53
N THR A 81 -9.88 16.17 -11.32
CA THR A 81 -8.52 16.02 -10.80
C THR A 81 -8.22 14.54 -10.60
N TYR A 82 -7.03 14.12 -11.03
CA TYR A 82 -6.47 12.81 -10.73
C TYR A 82 -5.28 13.01 -9.78
N LEU A 83 -5.35 12.40 -8.61
CA LEU A 83 -4.28 12.44 -7.60
C LEU A 83 -3.76 11.03 -7.40
N ASP A 84 -2.43 10.90 -7.39
CA ASP A 84 -1.74 9.66 -7.08
C ASP A 84 -0.74 9.92 -5.95
N VAL A 85 -0.72 9.02 -4.97
CA VAL A 85 0.19 9.13 -3.83
C VAL A 85 1.43 8.32 -4.14
N ASN A 86 2.55 9.01 -4.31
CA ASN A 86 3.85 8.36 -4.44
C ASN A 86 4.08 7.47 -3.20
N ASN A 87 4.40 6.20 -3.40
CA ASN A 87 4.81 5.28 -2.33
C ASN A 87 3.74 4.99 -1.24
N PHE A 88 2.45 4.99 -1.60
CA PHE A 88 1.32 4.79 -0.67
C PHE A 88 1.49 3.69 0.39
N TYR A 89 2.00 2.50 0.02
CA TYR A 89 2.10 1.36 0.93
C TYR A 89 3.16 1.51 2.03
N VAL A 90 4.24 2.23 1.75
CA VAL A 90 5.32 2.47 2.71
C VAL A 90 5.05 3.74 3.52
N ASP A 91 4.35 4.71 2.94
CA ASP A 91 4.03 5.99 3.59
C ASP A 91 2.76 5.92 4.47
N GLY A 92 1.86 4.97 4.19
CA GLY A 92 0.62 4.75 4.96
C GLY A 92 0.80 4.64 6.49
N PRO A 93 1.80 3.89 6.99
CA PRO A 93 2.13 3.87 8.42
C PRO A 93 2.49 5.23 9.03
N CYS A 94 3.10 6.14 8.24
CA CYS A 94 3.48 7.48 8.69
C CYS A 94 2.30 8.47 8.66
N LEU A 95 1.38 8.31 7.71
CA LEU A 95 0.19 9.17 7.56
C LEU A 95 -0.81 9.02 8.73
N ASN A 96 -0.95 7.82 9.29
CA ASN A 96 -1.80 7.56 10.47
C ASN A 96 -1.23 8.13 11.78
N CYS A 97 -0.01 8.67 11.79
CA CYS A 97 0.57 9.36 12.94
C CYS A 97 0.22 10.86 12.98
N CYS A 98 -0.31 11.39 11.87
CA CYS A 98 -0.63 12.82 11.71
C CYS A 98 -2.14 13.10 11.61
N LEU A 99 -2.99 12.14 11.94
CA LEU A 99 -4.45 12.29 12.09
C LEU A 99 -4.89 11.97 13.51
#